data_AF-A0A0L7L756-F1
#
_entry.id   AF-A0A0L7L756-F1
#
_cell.length_a   1.000
_cell.length_b   1.000
_cell.length_c   1.000
_cell.angle_alpha   90.00
_cell.angle_beta   90.00
_cell.angle_gamma   90.00
#
_symmetry.space_group_name_H-M   'P 1'
#
loop_
_entity.id
_entity.type
_entity.pdbx_description
1 polymer ?
#
loop_
_entity_poly.entity_id
_entity_poly.type
_entity_poly.pdbx_seq_one_letter_code
_entity_poly.pdbx_strand_id
1 'polypeptide(L)'
;MAGSPFQQWNDVLSSDKFWGEVAAFTDAAGERKFSSLSTLVMGILSLPFSNASVERAFSIMNVVKQKLRNKMRSSTADHIIRVRYGLMKRGCVKFEPTATMLSKFNSEEVYRANAQHDDFVELLSELNE
;
A
#
# COMPACT_ATOMS: atom_id res chain seq x y z
N MET A 1 -22.25 -13.74 -44.91
CA MET A 1 -21.74 -12.83 -43.86
C MET A 1 -20.80 -13.63 -42.98
N ALA A 2 -19.52 -13.69 -43.36
CA ALA A 2 -18.50 -14.38 -42.57
C ALA A 2 -17.81 -13.35 -41.67
N GLY A 3 -18.09 -13.38 -40.37
CA GLY A 3 -17.33 -12.62 -39.38
C GLY A 3 -15.90 -13.14 -39.33
N SER A 4 -14.93 -12.23 -39.26
CA SER A 4 -13.49 -12.53 -39.33
C SER A 4 -13.02 -13.53 -38.25
N PRO A 5 -12.14 -14.50 -38.57
CA PRO A 5 -11.62 -15.51 -37.63
C PRO A 5 -10.55 -14.98 -36.64
N PHE A 6 -10.49 -13.66 -36.42
CA PHE A 6 -9.41 -13.02 -35.69
C PHE A 6 -9.91 -12.37 -34.39
N GLN A 7 -9.16 -12.59 -33.30
CA GLN A 7 -9.42 -11.97 -32.01
C GLN A 7 -9.36 -10.44 -32.15
N GLN A 8 -10.44 -9.76 -31.76
CA GLN A 8 -10.48 -8.31 -31.62
C GLN A 8 -10.21 -7.95 -30.15
N TRP A 9 -9.38 -6.93 -29.93
CA TRP A 9 -9.04 -6.40 -28.61
C TRP A 9 -9.90 -5.19 -28.31
N ASN A 10 -10.43 -5.08 -27.09
CA ASN A 10 -11.40 -4.04 -26.77
C ASN A 10 -10.68 -2.76 -26.34
N ASP A 11 -9.70 -2.86 -25.44
CA ASP A 11 -8.99 -1.71 -24.88
C ASP A 11 -7.61 -1.49 -25.53
N VAL A 12 -7.57 -1.05 -26.79
CA VAL A 12 -6.30 -0.80 -27.53
C VAL A 12 -5.59 0.50 -27.10
N LEU A 13 -6.31 1.43 -26.47
CA LEU A 13 -5.79 2.74 -26.09
C LEU A 13 -5.00 2.74 -24.77
N SER A 14 -5.22 1.73 -23.92
CA SER A 14 -4.64 1.65 -22.57
C SER A 14 -3.71 0.45 -22.51
N SER A 15 -2.39 0.69 -22.51
CA SER A 15 -1.40 -0.39 -22.56
C SER A 15 -1.56 -1.40 -21.41
N ASP A 16 -1.87 -0.93 -20.21
CA ASP A 16 -2.13 -1.77 -19.03
C ASP A 16 -3.34 -2.70 -19.22
N LYS A 17 -4.44 -2.18 -19.78
CA LYS A 17 -5.66 -2.97 -20.02
C LYS A 17 -5.48 -3.93 -21.20
N PHE A 18 -4.88 -3.45 -22.29
CA PHE A 18 -4.54 -4.27 -23.45
C PHE A 18 -3.71 -5.49 -23.04
N TRP A 19 -2.61 -5.28 -22.32
CA TRP A 19 -1.75 -6.38 -21.89
C TRP A 19 -2.41 -7.26 -20.82
N GLY A 20 -3.38 -6.72 -20.07
CA GLY A 20 -4.28 -7.51 -19.22
C GLY A 20 -5.17 -8.46 -20.03
N GLU A 21 -5.77 -7.99 -21.13
CA GLU A 21 -6.56 -8.84 -22.04
C GLU A 21 -5.69 -9.91 -22.70
N VAL A 22 -4.49 -9.54 -23.16
CA VAL A 22 -3.53 -10.48 -23.78
C VAL A 22 -3.07 -11.54 -22.78
N ALA A 23 -2.90 -11.19 -21.50
CA ALA A 23 -2.56 -12.14 -20.44
C ALA A 23 -3.70 -13.14 -20.15
N ALA A 24 -4.94 -12.70 -20.29
CA ALA A 24 -6.14 -13.51 -20.07
C ALA A 24 -6.53 -14.34 -21.31
N PHE A 25 -5.99 -14.01 -22.49
CA PHE A 25 -6.27 -14.71 -23.73
C PHE A 25 -5.78 -16.17 -23.68
N THR A 26 -6.72 -17.09 -23.92
CA THR A 26 -6.49 -18.54 -23.94
C THR A 26 -6.76 -19.07 -25.34
N ASP A 27 -6.03 -20.13 -25.72
CA ASP A 27 -6.29 -20.83 -26.97
C ASP A 27 -7.50 -21.77 -26.87
N ALA A 28 -7.82 -22.46 -27.97
CA ALA A 28 -8.92 -23.43 -28.00
C ALA A 28 -8.70 -24.64 -27.06
N ALA A 29 -7.47 -24.86 -26.59
CA ALA A 29 -7.13 -25.88 -25.60
C ALA A 29 -7.19 -25.34 -24.16
N GLY A 30 -7.49 -24.05 -23.96
CA GLY A 30 -7.55 -23.39 -22.66
C GLY A 30 -6.20 -22.90 -22.13
N GLU A 31 -5.14 -22.99 -22.93
CA GLU A 31 -3.79 -22.63 -22.52
C GLU A 31 -3.50 -21.14 -22.77
N ARG A 32 -2.78 -20.51 -21.84
CA ARG A 32 -2.40 -19.09 -21.95
C ARG A 32 -1.24 -18.90 -22.91
N LYS A 33 -1.56 -18.63 -24.18
CA LYS A 33 -0.61 -18.53 -25.30
C LYS A 33 0.51 -17.51 -25.10
N PHE A 34 0.25 -16.40 -24.40
CA PHE A 34 1.21 -15.30 -24.22
C PHE A 34 1.62 -15.06 -22.77
N SER A 35 1.57 -16.10 -21.92
CA SER A 35 1.83 -15.97 -20.46
C SER A 35 3.19 -15.32 -20.14
N SER A 36 4.28 -15.79 -20.76
CA SER A 36 5.62 -15.26 -20.49
C SER A 36 5.80 -13.82 -20.99
N LEU A 37 5.26 -13.51 -22.17
CA LEU A 37 5.36 -12.18 -22.77
C LEU A 37 4.54 -11.15 -21.98
N SER A 38 3.29 -11.48 -21.67
CA SER A 38 2.43 -10.61 -20.87
C SER A 38 3.01 -10.35 -19.48
N THR A 39 3.59 -11.37 -18.83
CA THR A 39 4.27 -11.19 -17.53
C THR A 39 5.45 -10.21 -17.63
N LEU A 40 6.27 -10.33 -18.67
CA LEU A 40 7.40 -9.41 -18.90
C LEU A 40 6.91 -7.97 -19.11
N VAL A 41 5.92 -7.78 -19.99
CA VAL A 41 5.41 -6.44 -20.32
C VAL A 41 4.71 -5.81 -19.13
N MET A 42 3.91 -6.57 -18.37
CA MET A 42 3.31 -6.09 -17.13
C MET A 42 4.37 -5.70 -16.09
N GLY A 43 5.48 -6.45 -16.03
CA GLY A 43 6.65 -6.08 -15.24
C GLY A 43 7.23 -4.73 -15.64
N ILE A 44 7.44 -4.51 -16.95
CA ILE A 44 7.94 -3.23 -17.48
C ILE A 44 6.97 -2.08 -17.19
N LEU A 45 5.66 -2.30 -17.39
CA LEU A 45 4.62 -1.30 -17.13
C LEU A 45 4.46 -0.97 -15.63
N SER A 46 4.90 -1.85 -14.73
CA SER A 46 4.92 -1.58 -13.30
C SER A 46 6.05 -0.64 -12.87
N LEU A 47 7.05 -0.43 -13.74
CA LEU A 47 8.16 0.47 -13.45
C LEU A 47 7.73 1.93 -13.64
N PRO A 48 8.11 2.83 -12.72
CA PRO A 48 7.85 4.26 -12.91
C PRO A 48 8.66 4.77 -14.11
N PHE A 49 7.96 5.19 -15.16
CA PHE A 49 8.58 5.66 -16.41
C PHE A 49 9.42 6.94 -16.26
N SER A 50 9.23 7.71 -15.19
CA SER A 50 9.89 9.00 -14.98
C SER A 50 10.43 9.17 -13.56
N ASN A 51 11.59 9.82 -13.49
CA ASN A 51 12.21 10.30 -12.26
C ASN A 51 11.28 11.19 -11.44
N ALA A 52 10.29 11.85 -12.06
CA ALA A 52 9.28 12.65 -11.37
C ALA A 52 8.51 11.85 -10.29
N SER A 53 8.36 10.52 -10.47
CA SER A 53 7.74 9.66 -9.46
C SER A 53 8.58 9.56 -8.18
N VAL A 54 9.90 9.49 -8.37
CA VAL A 54 10.88 9.44 -7.28
C VAL A 54 11.03 10.82 -6.62
N GLU A 55 11.07 11.89 -7.42
CA GLU A 55 11.09 13.27 -6.91
C GLU A 55 9.84 13.59 -6.09
N ARG A 56 8.67 13.12 -6.49
CA ARG A 56 7.45 13.22 -5.68
C ARG A 56 7.60 12.51 -4.34
N ALA A 57 8.22 11.32 -4.31
CA ALA A 57 8.49 10.60 -3.05
C ALA A 57 9.41 11.40 -2.12
N PHE A 58 10.48 11.97 -2.68
CA PHE A 58 11.42 12.82 -1.94
C PHE A 58 10.79 14.12 -1.45
N SER A 59 9.90 14.73 -2.24
CA SER A 59 9.14 15.91 -1.82
C SER A 59 8.26 15.60 -0.61
N ILE A 60 7.54 14.47 -0.63
CA ILE A 60 6.75 14.01 0.53
C ILE A 60 7.64 13.76 1.74
N MET A 61 8.78 13.10 1.55
CA MET A 61 9.75 12.87 2.63
C MET A 61 10.26 14.20 3.22
N ASN A 62 10.55 15.20 2.39
CA ASN A 62 11.00 16.52 2.83
C ASN A 62 9.93 17.24 3.67
N VAL A 63 8.64 17.13 3.30
CA VAL A 63 7.52 17.66 4.09
C VAL A 63 7.41 16.93 5.43
N VAL A 64 7.56 15.60 5.46
CA VAL A 64 7.51 14.82 6.71
C VAL A 64 8.68 15.20 7.63
N LYS A 65 9.87 15.40 7.06
CA LYS A 65 11.09 15.83 7.76
C LYS A 65 11.22 17.36 7.91
N GLN A 66 10.11 18.10 7.86
CA GLN A 66 10.07 19.58 7.96
C GLN A 66 11.16 20.13 8.90
N LYS A 67 11.79 21.26 8.55
CA LYS A 67 12.93 21.83 9.30
C LYS A 67 12.71 21.98 10.82
N LEU A 68 11.47 22.15 11.27
CA LEU A 68 11.11 22.23 12.69
C LEU A 68 11.09 20.87 13.42
N ARG A 69 11.01 19.76 12.68
CA ARG A 69 10.95 18.36 13.17
C ARG A 69 12.27 17.61 12.95
N ASN A 70 13.40 18.32 13.02
CA ASN A 70 14.75 17.90 12.57
C ASN A 70 15.34 16.64 13.23
N LYS A 71 14.62 15.94 14.13
CA LYS A 71 15.11 14.77 14.87
C LYS A 71 14.10 13.62 14.97
N MET A 72 13.30 13.41 13.92
CA MET A 72 12.42 12.24 13.85
C MET A 72 13.22 10.96 13.57
N ARG A 73 12.97 9.89 14.33
CA ARG A 73 13.56 8.56 14.07
C ARG A 73 13.20 8.11 12.65
N SER A 74 14.15 7.47 11.97
CA SER A 74 13.97 6.97 10.60
C SER A 74 12.78 6.01 10.48
N SER A 75 12.58 5.15 11.48
CA SER A 75 11.43 4.26 11.56
C SER A 75 10.11 5.03 11.56
N THR A 76 9.97 6.05 12.40
CA THR A 76 8.75 6.88 12.45
C THR A 76 8.49 7.60 11.12
N ALA A 77 9.54 8.13 10.49
CA ALA A 77 9.43 8.77 9.19
C ALA A 77 8.97 7.79 8.09
N ASP A 78 9.50 6.57 8.08
CA ASP A 78 9.09 5.49 7.15
C ASP A 78 7.60 5.16 7.30
N HIS A 79 7.12 4.93 8.53
CA HIS A 79 5.71 4.65 8.78
C HIS A 79 4.78 5.80 8.30
N ILE A 80 5.14 7.06 8.57
CA ILE A 80 4.36 8.22 8.12
C ILE A 80 4.31 8.31 6.59
N ILE A 81 5.43 8.07 5.92
CA ILE A 81 5.50 8.10 4.45
C ILE A 81 4.62 6.99 3.87
N ARG A 82 4.65 5.77 4.42
CA ARG A 82 3.79 4.65 3.99
C ARG A 82 2.31 5.00 4.10
N VAL A 83 1.89 5.58 5.24
CA VAL A 83 0.50 6.01 5.43
C VAL A 83 0.12 7.06 4.39
N ARG A 84 0.95 8.08 4.18
CA ARG A 84 0.69 9.13 3.18
C ARG A 84 0.57 8.56 1.76
N TYR A 85 1.47 7.68 1.35
CA TYR A 85 1.41 7.04 0.03
C TYR A 85 0.17 6.15 -0.14
N GLY A 86 -0.21 5.40 0.90
CA GLY A 86 -1.41 4.57 0.90
C GLY A 86 -2.68 5.40 0.75
N LEU A 87 -2.78 6.51 1.48
CA LEU A 87 -3.92 7.42 1.43
C LEU A 87 -3.97 8.26 0.14
N MET A 88 -2.83 8.55 -0.51
CA MET A 88 -2.82 9.27 -1.79
C MET A 88 -3.54 8.51 -2.91
N LYS A 89 -3.48 7.17 -2.92
CA LYS A 89 -4.15 6.36 -3.96
C LYS A 89 -5.66 6.24 -3.75
N ARG A 90 -6.12 6.17 -2.50
CA ARG A 90 -7.54 5.92 -2.15
C ARG A 90 -8.31 7.19 -1.77
N GLY A 91 -7.60 8.29 -1.49
CA GLY A 91 -8.15 9.51 -0.91
C GLY A 91 -8.32 9.39 0.61
N CYS A 92 -8.19 10.51 1.33
CA CYS A 92 -8.41 10.56 2.78
C CYS A 92 -9.88 10.45 3.18
N VAL A 93 -10.79 10.92 2.32
CA VAL A 93 -12.23 11.00 2.60
C VAL A 93 -12.89 9.62 2.64
N LYS A 94 -12.39 8.67 1.85
CA LYS A 94 -12.94 7.30 1.72
C LYS A 94 -12.16 6.28 2.55
N PHE A 95 -11.28 6.73 3.43
CA PHE A 95 -10.49 5.81 4.23
C PHE A 95 -11.32 5.31 5.41
N GLU A 96 -11.70 4.03 5.35
CA GLU A 96 -12.30 3.32 6.47
C GLU A 96 -11.25 2.42 7.14
N PRO A 97 -10.93 2.65 8.43
CA PRO A 97 -9.98 1.81 9.15
C PRO A 97 -10.54 0.40 9.34
N THR A 98 -9.70 -0.62 9.19
CA THR A 98 -10.10 -2.00 9.47
C THR A 98 -10.27 -2.23 10.98
N ALA A 99 -11.08 -3.22 11.37
CA ALA A 99 -11.21 -3.62 12.77
C ALA A 99 -9.85 -3.93 13.43
N THR A 100 -8.91 -4.48 12.66
CA THR A 100 -7.53 -4.73 13.12
C THR A 100 -6.75 -3.44 13.39
N MET A 101 -6.92 -2.38 12.58
CA MET A 101 -6.30 -1.08 12.83
C MET A 101 -6.86 -0.42 14.09
N LEU A 102 -8.16 -0.54 14.33
CA LEU A 102 -8.82 -0.02 15.52
C LEU A 102 -8.39 -0.77 16.79
N SER A 103 -8.30 -2.10 16.74
CA SER A 103 -7.79 -2.94 17.84
C SER A 103 -6.36 -2.54 18.22
N LYS A 104 -5.48 -2.42 17.22
CA LYS A 104 -4.08 -2.02 17.41
C LYS A 104 -3.95 -0.63 18.03
N PHE A 105 -4.79 0.31 17.62
CA PHE A 105 -4.79 1.64 18.20
C PHE A 105 -5.27 1.60 19.65
N ASN A 106 -6.37 0.90 19.93
CA ASN A 106 -6.97 0.90 21.26
C ASN A 106 -6.24 0.00 22.26
N SER A 107 -6.52 -1.31 22.25
CA SER A 107 -6.20 -2.24 23.32
C SER A 107 -4.74 -2.68 23.33
N GLU A 108 -4.10 -2.72 22.16
CA GLU A 108 -2.74 -3.23 22.05
C GLU A 108 -1.66 -2.16 22.23
N GLU A 109 -1.92 -0.86 22.06
CA GLU A 109 -0.85 0.15 22.13
C GLU A 109 -1.22 1.37 23.00
N VAL A 110 -2.37 2.04 22.79
CA VAL A 110 -2.70 3.28 23.53
C VAL A 110 -3.21 2.99 24.94
N TYR A 111 -4.02 1.95 25.11
CA TYR A 111 -4.63 1.60 26.41
C TYR A 111 -4.05 0.33 27.03
N ARG A 112 -2.83 -0.08 26.65
CA ARG A 112 -2.11 -1.21 27.27
C ARG A 112 -2.02 -1.10 28.80
N ALA A 113 -2.11 0.12 29.33
CA ALA A 113 -1.90 0.47 30.74
C ALA A 113 -3.17 0.80 31.55
N ASN A 114 -4.30 0.11 31.29
CA ASN A 114 -5.33 -0.05 32.33
C ASN A 114 -5.34 -1.48 32.93
N ALA A 115 -4.37 -2.32 32.54
CA ALA A 115 -4.16 -3.65 33.12
C ALA A 115 -2.94 -3.72 34.05
N GLN A 116 -2.21 -2.61 34.26
CA GLN A 116 -1.22 -2.49 35.33
C GLN A 116 -1.82 -1.62 36.45
N HIS A 117 -2.87 -2.12 37.08
CA HIS A 117 -3.26 -1.66 38.43
C HIS A 117 -2.51 -2.42 39.52
N ASP A 118 -1.47 -3.19 39.17
CA ASP A 118 -0.74 -4.01 40.12
C ASP A 118 0.50 -3.30 40.68
N ASP A 119 1.19 -2.45 39.89
CA ASP A 119 2.42 -1.77 40.34
C ASP A 119 2.17 -0.68 41.42
N PHE A 120 0.99 -0.06 41.45
CA PHE A 120 0.66 0.95 42.50
C PHE A 120 0.20 0.30 43.80
N VAL A 121 -0.38 -0.91 43.72
CA VAL A 121 -0.81 -1.68 44.89
C VAL A 121 0.38 -2.32 45.59
N GLU A 122 1.38 -2.79 44.83
CA GLU A 122 2.64 -3.33 45.36
C GLU A 122 3.48 -2.27 46.09
N LEU A 123 3.54 -1.05 45.54
CA LEU A 123 4.21 0.10 46.17
C LEU A 123 3.52 0.59 47.46
N LEU A 124 2.20 0.43 47.56
CA LEU A 124 1.44 0.76 48.77
C LEU A 124 1.56 -0.33 49.85
N SER A 125 1.76 -1.60 49.48
CA SER A 125 2.04 -2.66 50.44
C SER A 125 3.43 -2.55 51.05
N GLU A 126 4.46 -2.14 50.28
CA GLU A 126 5.83 -1.95 50.80
C GLU A 126 5.98 -0.72 51.70
N LEU A 127 5.08 0.27 51.59
CA LEU A 127 5.07 1.46 52.45
C LEU A 127 4.28 1.26 53.76
N ASN A 128 3.64 0.10 53.92
CA ASN A 128 2.78 -0.20 55.06
C ASN A 128 3.27 -1.40 55.91
N GLU A 129 4.53 -1.83 55.70
CA GLU A 129 5.35 -2.61 56.64
C GLU A 129 6.38 -1.70 57.36
#